data_AF-A0A2P5M248-F1
#
_entry.id   AF-A0A2P5M248-F1
#
_cell.length_a   1.000
_cell.length_b   1.000
_cell.length_c   1.000
_cell.angle_alpha   90.00
_cell.angle_beta   90.00
_cell.angle_gamma   90.00
#
_symmetry.space_group_name_H-M   'P 1'
#
loop_
_entity.id
_entity.type
_entity.pdbx_description
1 polymer ?
#
loop_
_entity_poly.entity_id
_entity_poly.type
_entity_poly.pdbx_seq_one_letter_code
_entity_poly.pdbx_strand_id
1 'polypeptide(L)'
;MSAIETKSAGDDILADLNRAFSAFKETNDERLTQLENRFGADVVTEEKLARIDQALDDTKSRLDRLALDMSRPRIGGKIVDDHSGREHKSAFNHYMRSGEASGLKALEAKALSRGSGPDGGYLVPLP
;
A
#
# COMPACT_ATOMS: atom_id res chain seq x y z
N MET A 1 7.49 7.17 -22.44
CA MET A 1 6.74 7.26 -21.17
C MET A 1 6.23 5.87 -20.87
N SER A 2 6.90 5.12 -19.99
CA SER A 2 6.43 3.79 -19.61
C SER A 2 5.20 3.97 -18.71
N ALA A 3 4.04 3.51 -19.17
CA ALA A 3 2.85 3.43 -18.33
C ALA A 3 3.18 2.43 -17.22
N ILE A 4 3.10 2.86 -15.97
CA ILE A 4 3.35 2.00 -14.81
C ILE A 4 2.44 0.77 -14.96
N GLU A 5 3.04 -0.42 -14.96
CA GLU A 5 2.36 -1.71 -15.17
C GLU A 5 1.57 -2.13 -13.92
N THR A 6 0.74 -1.24 -13.36
CA THR A 6 -0.12 -1.53 -12.20
C THR A 6 -1.26 -2.50 -12.51
N LYS A 7 -1.48 -2.82 -13.79
CA LYS A 7 -2.54 -3.75 -14.20
C LYS A 7 -2.26 -5.19 -13.80
N SER A 8 -1.00 -5.64 -13.82
CA SER A 8 -0.62 -6.98 -13.33
C SER A 8 -0.79 -7.07 -11.81
N ALA A 9 -0.33 -6.05 -11.08
CA ALA A 9 -0.41 -6.03 -9.63
C ALA A 9 -1.86 -6.13 -9.09
N GLY A 10 -2.83 -5.52 -9.78
CA GLY A 10 -4.25 -5.67 -9.43
C GLY A 10 -4.79 -7.09 -9.66
N ASP A 11 -4.39 -7.71 -10.77
CA ASP A 11 -4.82 -9.07 -11.12
C ASP A 11 -4.24 -10.11 -10.15
N ASP A 12 -2.98 -9.95 -9.75
CA ASP A 12 -2.31 -10.81 -8.78
C ASP A 12 -3.00 -10.77 -7.40
N ILE A 13 -3.37 -9.58 -6.91
CA ILE A 13 -4.06 -9.44 -5.61
C ILE A 13 -5.47 -10.03 -5.68
N LEU A 14 -6.16 -9.89 -6.82
CA LEU A 14 -7.47 -10.51 -7.04
C LEU A 14 -7.37 -12.05 -7.10
N ALA A 15 -6.33 -12.59 -7.73
CA ALA A 15 -6.07 -14.03 -7.75
C ALA A 15 -5.82 -14.57 -6.33
N ASP A 16 -5.01 -13.86 -5.54
CA ASP A 16 -4.74 -14.19 -4.13
C ASP A 16 -6.01 -14.15 -3.28
N LEU A 17 -6.85 -13.12 -3.45
CA LEU A 17 -8.13 -13.00 -2.75
C LEU A 17 -9.06 -14.17 -3.09
N ASN A 18 -9.20 -14.52 -4.37
CA ASN A 18 -10.03 -15.64 -4.81
C ASN A 18 -9.54 -16.97 -4.24
N ARG A 19 -8.23 -17.19 -4.22
CA ARG A 19 -7.62 -18.40 -3.63
C ARG A 19 -7.88 -18.49 -2.13
N ALA A 20 -7.67 -17.41 -1.39
CA ALA A 20 -7.94 -17.37 0.04
C ALA A 20 -9.43 -17.58 0.34
N PHE A 21 -10.31 -17.03 -0.49
CA PHE A 21 -11.76 -17.16 -0.34
C PHE A 21 -12.27 -18.57 -0.61
N SER A 22 -11.74 -19.25 -1.63
CA SER A 22 -12.04 -20.66 -1.87
C SER A 22 -11.59 -21.55 -0.71
N ALA A 23 -10.39 -21.31 -0.17
CA ALA A 23 -9.88 -22.03 0.99
C ALA A 23 -10.71 -21.76 2.27
N PHE A 24 -11.21 -20.53 2.43
CA PHE A 24 -12.12 -20.16 3.52
C PHE A 24 -13.41 -20.96 3.43
N LYS A 25 -14.05 -21.01 2.26
CA LYS A 25 -15.29 -21.78 2.07
C LYS A 25 -15.09 -23.25 2.38
N GLU A 26 -14.06 -23.87 1.80
CA GLU A 26 -13.78 -25.29 2.03
C GLU A 26 -13.57 -25.61 3.52
N THR A 27 -12.81 -24.75 4.22
CA THR A 27 -12.56 -24.93 5.66
C THR A 27 -13.81 -24.63 6.49
N ASN A 28 -14.68 -23.70 6.05
CA ASN A 28 -15.93 -23.37 6.72
C ASN A 28 -16.96 -24.49 6.56
N ASP A 29 -17.07 -25.07 5.36
CA ASP A 29 -17.91 -26.23 5.10
C ASP A 29 -17.45 -27.42 5.95
N GLU A 30 -16.14 -27.66 6.05
CA GLU A 30 -15.57 -28.66 6.96
C GLU A 30 -15.97 -28.37 8.42
N ARG A 31 -15.81 -27.14 8.90
CA ARG A 31 -16.23 -26.73 10.24
C ARG A 31 -17.72 -26.95 10.47
N LEU A 32 -18.56 -26.66 9.49
CA LEU A 32 -20.01 -26.86 9.58
C LEU A 32 -20.35 -28.35 9.69
N THR A 33 -19.74 -29.20 8.85
CA THR A 33 -19.94 -30.65 8.96
C THR A 33 -19.46 -31.21 10.30
N GLN A 34 -18.39 -30.64 10.89
CA GLN A 34 -17.95 -31.02 12.23
C GLN A 34 -18.96 -30.62 13.30
N LEU A 35 -19.55 -29.43 13.22
CA LEU A 35 -20.61 -28.98 14.13
C LEU A 35 -21.89 -29.79 14.03
N GLU A 36 -22.21 -30.29 12.83
CA GLU A 36 -23.40 -31.13 12.61
C GLU A 36 -23.16 -32.57 13.09
N ASN A 37 -21.98 -33.14 12.81
CA ASN A 37 -21.67 -34.54 13.11
C ASN A 37 -21.06 -34.77 14.49
N ARG A 38 -20.49 -33.73 15.11
CA ARG A 38 -19.88 -33.77 16.44
C ARG A 38 -20.49 -32.67 17.30
N PHE A 39 -20.47 -32.85 18.62
CA PHE A 39 -20.96 -31.84 19.58
C PHE A 39 -20.10 -30.55 19.64
N GLY A 40 -19.30 -30.24 18.61
CA GLY A 40 -18.41 -29.08 18.54
C GLY A 40 -17.45 -29.13 17.34
N ALA A 41 -17.00 -27.95 16.89
CA ALA A 41 -15.95 -27.82 15.89
C ALA A 41 -14.57 -28.18 16.49
N ASP A 42 -13.68 -28.72 15.67
CA ASP A 42 -12.28 -28.95 16.04
C ASP A 42 -11.54 -27.62 16.17
N VAL A 43 -10.81 -27.44 17.28
CA VAL A 43 -9.98 -26.25 17.56
C VAL A 43 -8.97 -26.00 16.44
N VAL A 44 -8.40 -27.06 15.85
CA VAL A 44 -7.43 -26.91 14.74
C VAL A 44 -8.11 -26.33 13.49
N THR A 45 -9.33 -26.77 13.19
CA THR A 45 -10.13 -26.24 12.08
C THR A 45 -10.52 -24.80 12.34
N GLU A 46 -10.86 -24.43 13.57
CA GLU A 46 -11.16 -23.04 13.95
C GLU A 46 -9.93 -22.13 13.83
N GLU A 47 -8.76 -22.57 14.30
CA GLU A 47 -7.51 -21.82 14.13
C GLU A 47 -7.15 -21.64 12.65
N LYS A 48 -7.32 -22.70 11.84
CA LYS A 48 -7.08 -22.64 10.39
C LYS A 48 -8.01 -21.60 9.74
N LEU A 49 -9.29 -21.63 10.09
CA LEU A 49 -10.27 -20.67 9.58
C LEU A 49 -9.90 -19.24 9.98
N ALA A 50 -9.51 -19.00 11.24
CA ALA A 50 -9.10 -17.69 11.72
C ALA A 50 -7.85 -17.15 10.99
N ARG A 51 -6.87 -18.01 10.68
CA ARG A 51 -5.69 -17.61 9.89
C ARG A 51 -6.05 -17.23 8.46
N ILE A 52 -7.00 -17.95 7.84
CA ILE A 52 -7.47 -17.64 6.49
C ILE A 52 -8.26 -16.33 6.48
N ASP A 53 -9.09 -16.09 7.49
CA ASP A 53 -9.86 -14.85 7.65
C ASP A 53 -8.92 -13.63 7.76
N GLN A 54 -7.87 -13.73 8.56
CA GLN A 54 -6.84 -12.70 8.65
C GLN A 54 -6.13 -12.45 7.30
N ALA A 55 -5.83 -13.51 6.55
CA ALA A 55 -5.23 -13.37 5.22
C ALA A 55 -6.20 -12.72 4.19
N LEU A 56 -7.50 -12.98 4.31
CA LEU A 56 -8.54 -12.31 3.51
C LEU A 56 -8.61 -10.81 3.82
N ASP A 57 -8.56 -10.43 5.09
CA ASP A 57 -8.55 -9.02 5.50
C ASP A 57 -7.30 -8.28 5.01
N ASP A 58 -6.14 -8.93 5.07
CA ASP A 58 -4.89 -8.37 4.57
C ASP A 58 -4.92 -8.14 3.04
N THR A 59 -5.42 -9.12 2.29
CA THR A 59 -5.53 -9.02 0.82
C THR A 59 -6.56 -7.97 0.40
N LYS A 60 -7.71 -7.92 1.07
CA LYS A 60 -8.72 -6.85 0.88
C LYS A 60 -8.13 -5.47 1.15
N SER A 61 -7.41 -5.30 2.27
CA SER A 61 -6.77 -4.04 2.62
C SER A 61 -5.74 -3.58 1.58
N ARG A 62 -5.03 -4.51 0.93
CA ARG A 62 -4.11 -4.19 -0.18
C ARG A 62 -4.86 -3.75 -1.43
N LEU A 63 -5.96 -4.41 -1.77
CA LEU A 63 -6.84 -4.02 -2.87
C LEU A 63 -7.43 -2.62 -2.67
N ASP A 64 -7.91 -2.32 -1.46
CA ASP A 64 -8.48 -1.01 -1.14
C ASP A 64 -7.44 0.10 -1.27
N ARG A 65 -6.19 -0.13 -0.83
CA ARG A 65 -5.09 0.82 -1.03
C ARG A 65 -4.80 1.05 -2.50
N LEU A 66 -4.76 -0.01 -3.31
CA LEU A 66 -4.55 0.11 -4.75
C LEU A 66 -5.69 0.89 -5.41
N ALA A 67 -6.94 0.61 -5.05
CA ALA A 67 -8.11 1.33 -5.54
C ALA A 67 -8.06 2.82 -5.18
N LEU A 68 -7.67 3.14 -3.94
CA LEU A 68 -7.47 4.52 -3.50
C LEU A 68 -6.34 5.22 -4.25
N ASP A 69 -5.21 4.55 -4.49
CA ASP A 69 -4.10 5.12 -5.24
C ASP A 69 -4.48 5.40 -6.69
N MET A 70 -5.30 4.53 -7.30
CA MET A 70 -5.84 4.72 -8.64
C MET A 70 -6.90 5.83 -8.70
N SER A 71 -7.67 6.06 -7.63
CA SER A 71 -8.70 7.11 -7.58
C SER A 71 -8.16 8.50 -7.25
N ARG A 72 -6.91 8.62 -6.76
CA ARG A 72 -6.30 9.90 -6.39
C ARG A 72 -6.12 10.78 -7.64
N PRO A 73 -6.77 11.97 -7.70
CA PRO A 73 -6.51 12.92 -8.78
C PRO A 73 -5.03 13.32 -8.78
N ARG A 74 -4.40 13.29 -9.96
CA ARG A 74 -2.99 13.67 -10.13
C ARG A 74 -2.86 15.20 -10.06
N ILE A 75 -3.02 15.77 -8.88
CA ILE A 75 -2.81 17.19 -8.61
C ILE A 75 -1.32 17.39 -8.31
N GLY A 76 -0.61 18.07 -9.21
CA GLY A 76 0.83 18.36 -9.08
C GLY A 76 1.69 17.52 -10.03
N GLY A 77 1.71 17.92 -11.31
CA GLY A 77 2.78 17.57 -12.25
C GLY A 77 3.08 16.08 -12.46
N LYS A 78 4.18 15.82 -13.18
CA LYS A 78 4.63 14.47 -13.49
C LYS A 78 4.99 13.76 -12.18
N ILE A 79 4.52 12.52 -12.00
CA ILE A 79 5.01 11.65 -10.90
C ILE A 79 6.48 11.41 -11.21
N VAL A 80 7.36 12.16 -10.53
CA VAL A 80 8.78 11.87 -10.50
C VAL A 80 8.93 10.66 -9.59
N ASP A 81 8.87 9.46 -10.17
CA ASP A 81 9.10 8.18 -9.48
C ASP A 81 10.60 7.94 -9.21
N ASP A 82 11.35 9.03 -9.01
CA ASP A 82 12.72 8.96 -8.52
C ASP A 82 12.69 8.88 -6.99
N HIS A 83 13.66 8.17 -6.42
CA HIS A 83 13.84 8.08 -4.98
C HIS A 83 13.93 9.47 -4.33
N SER A 84 14.62 10.40 -4.99
CA SER A 84 14.73 11.80 -4.55
C SER A 84 13.37 12.52 -4.46
N GLY A 85 12.47 12.29 -5.43
CA GLY A 85 11.13 12.88 -5.44
C GLY A 85 10.24 12.37 -4.31
N ARG A 86 10.38 11.09 -3.95
CA ARG A 86 9.65 10.48 -2.82
C ARG A 86 10.14 10.99 -1.47
N GLU A 87 11.45 11.10 -1.28
CA GLU A 87 12.05 11.68 -0.07
C GLU A 87 11.60 13.14 0.11
N HIS A 88 11.65 13.93 -0.97
CA HIS A 88 11.23 15.34 -0.96
C HIS A 88 9.75 15.49 -0.63
N LYS A 89 8.88 14.67 -1.23
CA LYS A 89 7.45 14.66 -0.91
C LYS A 89 7.18 14.31 0.55
N SER A 90 7.90 13.35 1.13
CA SER A 90 7.76 12.97 2.53
C SER A 90 8.18 14.12 3.47
N ALA A 91 9.36 14.69 3.23
CA ALA A 91 9.89 15.79 4.02
C ALA A 91 8.99 17.05 3.94
N PHE A 92 8.47 17.36 2.75
CA PHE A 92 7.53 18.47 2.54
C PHE A 92 6.21 18.27 3.29
N ASN A 93 5.64 17.06 3.25
CA ASN A 93 4.42 16.75 4.01
C ASN A 93 4.64 16.88 5.52
N HIS A 94 5.83 16.51 6.01
CA HIS A 94 6.15 16.65 7.43
C HIS A 94 6.27 18.12 7.82
N TYR A 95 7.01 18.91 7.05
CA TYR A 95 7.08 20.37 7.22
C TYR A 95 5.71 21.04 7.21
N MET A 96 4.80 20.67 6.30
CA MET A 96 3.45 21.22 6.27
C MET A 96 2.62 20.88 7.51
N ARG A 97 2.82 19.70 8.09
CA ARG A 97 2.00 19.21 9.22
C ARG A 97 2.57 19.63 10.58
N SER A 98 3.89 19.60 10.75
CA SER A 98 4.57 19.82 12.03
C SER A 98 5.48 21.05 12.04
N GLY A 99 5.72 21.70 10.89
CA GLY A 99 6.71 22.77 10.75
C GLY A 99 8.17 22.27 10.73
N GLU A 100 8.39 20.96 10.76
CA GLU A 100 9.74 20.40 10.82
C GLU A 100 10.45 20.50 9.46
N ALA A 101 11.53 21.30 9.41
CA ALA A 101 12.31 21.57 8.20
C ALA A 101 13.59 20.72 8.06
N SER A 102 13.88 19.83 9.01
CA SER A 102 15.12 19.03 9.07
C SER A 102 15.33 18.18 7.81
N GLY A 103 14.27 17.47 7.37
CA GLY A 103 14.29 16.61 6.19
C GLY A 103 14.48 17.38 4.90
N LEU A 104 13.87 18.56 4.77
CA LEU A 104 14.02 19.42 3.59
C LEU A 104 15.45 19.98 3.48
N LYS A 105 16.05 20.40 4.59
CA LYS A 105 17.45 20.86 4.66
C LYS A 105 18.45 19.77 4.26
N ALA A 106 18.24 18.54 4.73
CA ALA A 106 19.10 17.41 4.39
C ALA A 106 19.05 17.08 2.88
N LEU A 107 17.88 17.21 2.27
CA LEU A 107 17.69 16.96 0.83
C LEU A 107 18.32 18.04 -0.06
N GLU A 108 18.32 19.31 0.36
CA GLU A 108 19.04 20.38 -0.33
C GLU A 108 20.55 20.22 -0.23
N ALA A 109 21.09 19.86 0.95
CA ALA A 109 22.51 19.57 1.11
C ALA A 109 22.98 18.46 0.15
N LYS A 110 22.11 17.47 -0.12
CA LYS A 110 22.32 16.39 -1.10
C LYS A 110 22.20 16.89 -2.56
N ALA A 111 21.30 17.84 -2.83
CA ALA A 111 21.08 18.42 -4.16
C ALA A 111 22.15 19.44 -4.59
N LEU A 112 22.81 20.12 -3.64
CA LEU A 112 23.93 21.05 -3.89
C LEU A 112 25.12 20.42 -4.64
N SER A 113 25.20 19.09 -4.71
CA SER A 113 26.24 18.38 -5.46
C SER A 113 25.98 18.29 -6.99
N ARG A 114 24.85 18.76 -7.51
CA ARG A 114 24.57 18.83 -8.97
C ARG A 114 23.89 20.16 -9.37
N GLY A 115 24.69 21.22 -9.37
CA GLY A 115 24.52 22.46 -10.15
C GLY A 115 23.10 23.05 -10.32
N SER A 116 22.70 23.95 -9.41
CA SER A 116 22.08 25.26 -9.68
C SER A 116 21.46 25.80 -8.38
N GLY A 117 21.98 26.90 -7.83
CA GLY A 117 21.23 27.75 -6.88
C GLY A 117 20.38 28.77 -7.64
N PRO A 118 20.05 29.92 -7.03
CA PRO A 118 19.29 30.19 -5.81
C PRO A 118 17.79 30.46 -6.17
N ASP A 119 16.95 30.93 -5.24
CA ASP A 119 15.63 31.57 -5.51
C ASP A 119 14.33 30.75 -5.43
N GLY A 120 14.35 29.55 -4.85
CA GLY A 120 13.12 28.90 -4.42
C GLY A 120 13.36 28.11 -3.16
N GLY A 121 12.94 28.61 -2.00
CA GLY A 121 12.95 27.81 -0.77
C GLY A 121 12.25 26.46 -0.98
N TYR A 122 12.37 25.55 0.00
CA TYR A 122 11.94 24.14 -0.08
C TYR A 122 10.43 23.87 -0.38
N LEU A 123 9.67 24.89 -0.74
CA LEU A 123 8.25 24.87 -1.04
C LEU A 123 7.94 24.96 -2.55
N VAL A 124 8.97 25.07 -3.41
CA VAL A 124 8.76 25.08 -4.85
C VAL A 124 8.63 23.64 -5.37
N PRO A 125 7.46 23.23 -5.91
CA PRO A 125 7.32 21.92 -6.52
C PRO A 125 8.26 21.81 -7.73
N LEU A 126 9.02 20.73 -7.79
CA LEU A 126 9.81 20.37 -8.97
C LEU A 126 8.87 20.16 -10.17
N PRO A 127 9.17 20.69 -11.37
CA PRO A 127 8.36 20.50 -12.58
C PRO A 127 8.35 19.03 -13.09
#